data_AF-A0A2L2MZF8-F1
#
_entry.id   AF-A0A2L2MZF8-F1
#
_cell.length_a   1.000
_cell.length_b   1.000
_cell.length_c   1.000
_cell.angle_alpha   90.00
_cell.angle_beta   90.00
_cell.angle_gamma   90.00
#
_symmetry.space_group_name_H-M   'P 1'
#
loop_
_entity.id
_entity.type
_entity.pdbx_description
1 polymer ?
#
loop_
_entity_poly.entity_id
_entity_poly.type
_entity_poly.pdbx_seq_one_letter_code
_entity_poly.pdbx_strand_id
1 'polypeptide(L)'
;MFALNPTQMLGRILSASLVSLMSLEFVPTAAFASPPAASVDTQIKVPSTMTSSPFNANRYLKVPPNFSISVYARIQNARFMAIAPNGDLLVSQPNTGKVLIVRPNGSKDPIISDFATGLRRPHDIVFHQIDNTTYVYISETNQINRFIYNSGDLTAKNRQIIITGLPDSSTSELKGAYGHELKNIALDGNHKLYVSIASTCNACKEDTVSNPKRGAIYQYDANGTNQRLFAQGLRNAEGLAFLPGTNDLWVVVNNRDNIAYPFNDSTGNYGKVIPSYVDNHPPEEFTRVRDGGNYGWPFCNPNPDTLNGFNNMPFDRDYQFNANGDVNCNAIDRIDKGIPAHSAPLGLSFLQNTNFPSLYSSGAVVGLHGSWNREKKTGYKIAYFPWNSTTKTLEEEIDLVSGWLVPATQEVWGRPVDMVVDRQGNLLISDDYSGTIYKLAYNAPSTPSSEVKVYTEPNFAGVSQSFPTTPGVYKANKGDLNVVGNDTISSLSVPPGTVVRVCQNETGGLCREFGAGDYKSLGDVDNIISLIEVNPSSGVKVYTEPNFAGVSQTFPTTPGVYKANEGDLSVVGNDTISSLSVPPGTVVRVCQNETGGRCREFGAGDYQSLGDVDNIISFIEVK
;
A
#
# COMPACT_ATOMS: atom_id res chain seq x y z
N MET A 1 43.50 3.39 -64.86
CA MET A 1 44.93 3.65 -65.12
C MET A 1 45.64 3.85 -63.79
N PHE A 2 46.59 2.95 -63.55
CA PHE A 2 47.72 2.97 -62.62
C PHE A 2 47.55 3.55 -61.21
N ALA A 3 47.43 2.59 -60.28
CA ALA A 3 47.85 2.69 -58.89
C ALA A 3 49.36 2.97 -58.79
N LEU A 4 49.78 3.59 -57.68
CA LEU A 4 51.00 3.25 -56.92
C LEU A 4 50.87 3.80 -55.49
N ASN A 5 51.09 2.91 -54.53
CA ASN A 5 51.41 3.10 -53.10
C ASN A 5 52.91 2.66 -52.96
N PRO A 6 53.67 2.79 -51.85
CA PRO A 6 53.30 3.05 -50.44
C PRO A 6 54.38 3.81 -49.58
N THR A 7 54.26 3.69 -48.24
CA THR A 7 55.30 3.77 -47.15
C THR A 7 55.72 5.15 -46.61
N GLN A 8 55.33 5.52 -45.37
CA GLN A 8 56.09 5.45 -44.09
C GLN A 8 57.08 6.63 -43.91
N MET A 9 57.33 7.27 -42.76
CA MET A 9 56.81 7.29 -41.38
C MET A 9 57.58 8.45 -40.66
N LEU A 10 57.00 9.02 -39.59
CA LEU A 10 57.62 9.76 -38.47
C LEU A 10 58.23 11.18 -38.66
N GLY A 11 57.77 12.10 -37.79
CA GLY A 11 58.46 13.34 -37.43
C GLY A 11 57.59 14.33 -36.65
N ARG A 12 57.51 14.17 -35.32
CA ARG A 12 56.85 15.11 -34.38
C ARG A 12 57.58 16.46 -34.32
N ILE A 13 56.86 17.57 -34.12
CA ILE A 13 57.19 18.65 -33.14
C ILE A 13 55.93 19.50 -32.82
N LEU A 14 55.71 19.64 -31.52
CA LEU A 14 54.91 20.55 -30.67
C LEU A 14 53.85 21.49 -31.25
N SER A 15 52.67 21.48 -30.61
CA SER A 15 51.98 22.70 -30.14
C SER A 15 51.08 22.38 -28.94
N ALA A 16 51.08 23.30 -27.98
CA ALA A 16 50.67 23.12 -26.60
C ALA A 16 49.15 23.21 -26.35
N SER A 17 48.73 22.40 -25.40
CA SER A 17 47.62 22.49 -24.44
C SER A 17 46.60 23.63 -24.56
N LEU A 18 45.32 23.25 -24.65
CA LEU A 18 44.26 23.77 -23.78
C LEU A 18 43.28 22.62 -23.48
N VAL A 19 43.37 22.08 -22.26
CA VAL A 19 42.44 21.06 -21.75
C VAL A 19 41.19 21.80 -21.28
N SER A 20 40.12 21.73 -22.05
CA SER A 20 38.78 22.07 -21.58
C SER A 20 38.26 20.90 -20.77
N LEU A 21 38.38 20.97 -19.44
CA LEU A 21 37.68 20.08 -18.52
C LEU A 21 36.18 20.33 -18.67
N MET A 22 35.52 19.58 -19.54
CA MET A 22 34.08 19.34 -19.42
C MET A 22 33.89 18.51 -18.15
N SER A 23 33.51 19.19 -17.07
CA SER A 23 32.91 18.54 -15.90
C SER A 23 31.69 17.76 -16.41
N LEU A 24 31.81 16.44 -16.54
CA LEU A 24 30.62 15.60 -16.50
C LEU A 24 30.04 15.80 -15.11
N GLU A 25 29.00 16.62 -15.02
CA GLU A 25 28.10 16.56 -13.88
C GLU A 25 27.58 15.13 -13.84
N PHE A 26 28.12 14.34 -12.91
CA PHE A 26 27.46 13.14 -12.43
C PHE A 26 26.12 13.62 -11.88
N VAL A 27 25.06 13.49 -12.69
CA VAL A 27 23.71 13.45 -12.14
C VAL A 27 23.74 12.25 -11.21
N PRO A 28 23.64 12.41 -9.88
CA PRO A 28 23.54 11.27 -9.01
C PRO A 28 22.25 10.57 -9.44
N THR A 29 22.37 9.35 -9.96
CA THR A 29 21.25 8.43 -10.05
C THR A 29 20.70 8.35 -8.64
N ALA A 30 19.56 9.02 -8.40
CA ALA A 30 18.85 8.91 -7.15
C ALA A 30 18.64 7.41 -6.94
N ALA A 31 19.33 6.84 -5.95
CA ALA A 31 19.01 5.51 -5.49
C ALA A 31 17.52 5.56 -5.15
N PHE A 32 16.70 4.81 -5.89
CA PHE A 32 15.28 4.73 -5.61
C PHE A 32 15.15 4.29 -4.15
N ALA A 33 14.63 5.18 -3.29
CA ALA A 33 14.49 4.87 -1.88
C ALA A 33 13.62 3.62 -1.75
N SER A 34 14.09 2.60 -1.02
CA SER A 34 13.28 1.41 -0.75
C SER A 34 11.96 1.83 -0.10
N PRO A 35 10.82 1.23 -0.53
CA PRO A 35 9.54 1.57 0.05
C PRO A 35 9.54 1.26 1.55
N PRO A 36 8.91 2.10 2.39
CA PRO A 36 8.76 1.80 3.81
C PRO A 36 8.08 0.44 4.04
N ALA A 37 8.66 -0.38 4.91
CA ALA A 37 8.00 -1.61 5.35
C ALA A 37 6.80 -1.31 6.25
N ALA A 38 5.95 -2.32 6.45
CA ALA A 38 4.92 -2.31 7.48
C ALA A 38 5.52 -2.06 8.86
N SER A 39 5.21 -0.91 9.43
CA SER A 39 5.83 -0.43 10.67
C SER A 39 4.83 0.19 11.65
N VAL A 40 3.64 0.60 11.17
CA VAL A 40 2.62 1.26 11.98
C VAL A 40 1.58 0.24 12.44
N ASP A 41 1.51 0.01 13.75
CA ASP A 41 0.42 -0.77 14.36
C ASP A 41 -0.91 -0.05 14.16
N THR A 42 -1.76 -0.61 13.29
CA THR A 42 -3.02 0.00 12.87
C THR A 42 -4.18 -0.85 13.36
N GLN A 43 -5.06 -0.23 14.15
CA GLN A 43 -6.33 -0.86 14.52
C GLN A 43 -7.17 -1.06 13.27
N ILE A 44 -7.63 -2.29 13.05
CA ILE A 44 -8.52 -2.60 11.93
C ILE A 44 -9.85 -1.90 12.18
N LYS A 45 -10.31 -1.12 11.19
CA LYS A 45 -11.65 -0.54 11.21
C LYS A 45 -12.66 -1.62 10.87
N VAL A 46 -13.57 -1.93 11.81
CA VAL A 46 -14.57 -3.00 11.65
C VAL A 46 -15.97 -2.37 11.67
N PRO A 47 -16.79 -2.56 10.62
CA PRO A 47 -18.20 -2.19 10.65
C PRO A 47 -18.93 -2.87 11.83
N SER A 48 -19.88 -2.18 12.45
CA SER A 48 -20.59 -2.69 13.64
C SER A 48 -21.31 -4.04 13.41
N THR A 49 -21.73 -4.27 12.17
CA THR A 49 -22.36 -5.51 11.67
C THR A 49 -21.39 -6.67 11.45
N MET A 50 -20.07 -6.44 11.49
CA MET A 50 -19.02 -7.40 11.15
C MET A 50 -18.11 -7.77 12.33
N THR A 51 -18.60 -7.56 13.55
CA THR A 51 -17.88 -7.70 14.84
C THR A 51 -17.85 -9.13 15.41
N SER A 52 -18.26 -10.14 14.65
CA SER A 52 -18.08 -11.54 15.08
C SER A 52 -16.59 -11.89 15.16
N SER A 53 -16.26 -12.93 15.94
CA SER A 53 -14.88 -13.43 16.10
C SER A 53 -14.14 -13.51 14.74
N PRO A 54 -12.88 -13.06 14.65
CA PRO A 54 -12.01 -12.59 15.74
C PRO A 54 -12.15 -11.10 16.09
N PHE A 55 -13.12 -10.38 15.52
CA PHE A 55 -13.32 -8.93 15.71
C PHE A 55 -14.33 -8.57 16.80
N ASN A 56 -14.69 -9.53 17.66
CA ASN A 56 -15.36 -9.25 18.92
C ASN A 56 -14.42 -8.60 19.95
N ALA A 57 -13.15 -8.43 19.60
CA ALA A 57 -12.15 -7.62 20.26
C ALA A 57 -11.38 -6.79 19.23
N ASN A 58 -10.71 -5.73 19.69
CA ASN A 58 -9.85 -4.93 18.82
C ASN A 58 -8.71 -5.79 18.25
N ARG A 59 -8.50 -5.71 16.94
CA ARG A 59 -7.42 -6.37 16.24
C ARG A 59 -6.55 -5.32 15.54
N TYR A 60 -5.26 -5.61 15.50
CA TYR A 60 -4.24 -4.71 14.95
C TYR A 60 -3.44 -5.47 13.89
N LEU A 61 -3.11 -4.77 12.82
CA LEU A 61 -2.13 -5.22 11.83
C LEU A 61 -1.10 -4.11 11.64
N LYS A 62 0.12 -4.49 11.35
CA LYS A 62 1.16 -3.55 10.90
C LYS A 62 0.96 -3.28 9.42
N VAL A 63 0.95 -2.00 9.06
CA VAL A 63 0.92 -1.51 7.67
C VAL A 63 1.95 -0.39 7.49
N PRO A 64 2.31 0.02 6.26
CA PRO A 64 3.21 1.13 6.07
C PRO A 64 2.59 2.45 6.52
N PRO A 65 3.41 3.49 6.78
CA PRO A 65 2.91 4.82 7.09
C PRO A 65 1.91 5.30 6.04
N ASN A 66 0.88 6.02 6.50
CA ASN A 66 -0.20 6.57 5.66
C ASN A 66 -1.14 5.53 5.04
N PHE A 67 -1.05 4.25 5.40
CA PHE A 67 -2.06 3.26 5.04
C PHE A 67 -3.10 3.10 6.15
N SER A 68 -4.29 2.63 5.76
CA SER A 68 -5.30 2.16 6.70
C SER A 68 -5.83 0.81 6.26
N ILE A 69 -6.29 0.03 7.23
CA ILE A 69 -6.87 -1.29 6.99
C ILE A 69 -8.26 -1.39 7.63
N SER A 70 -9.20 -1.97 6.89
CA SER A 70 -10.59 -2.15 7.33
C SER A 70 -11.13 -3.51 6.92
N VAL A 71 -12.13 -4.02 7.63
CA VAL A 71 -12.95 -5.15 7.16
C VAL A 71 -13.88 -4.64 6.06
N TYR A 72 -13.76 -5.21 4.87
CA TYR A 72 -14.61 -4.93 3.72
C TYR A 72 -15.84 -5.86 3.68
N ALA A 73 -15.64 -7.14 3.92
CA ALA A 73 -16.71 -8.15 3.95
C ALA A 73 -16.34 -9.32 4.89
N ARG A 74 -17.34 -10.05 5.39
CA ARG A 74 -17.15 -11.30 6.14
C ARG A 74 -17.61 -12.49 5.29
N ILE A 75 -16.66 -13.32 4.87
CA ILE A 75 -16.89 -14.50 4.03
C ILE A 75 -16.05 -15.65 4.57
N GLN A 76 -16.71 -16.65 5.14
CA GLN A 76 -16.04 -17.82 5.72
C GLN A 76 -15.32 -18.63 4.64
N ASN A 77 -14.11 -19.11 4.89
CA ASN A 77 -13.32 -19.89 3.93
C ASN A 77 -13.15 -19.20 2.55
N ALA A 78 -13.05 -17.87 2.54
CA ALA A 78 -12.79 -17.09 1.32
C ALA A 78 -11.40 -17.43 0.78
N ARG A 79 -11.32 -17.84 -0.49
CA ARG A 79 -10.04 -18.18 -1.14
C ARG A 79 -9.68 -17.13 -2.20
N PHE A 80 -9.61 -17.52 -3.46
CA PHE A 80 -9.18 -16.64 -4.55
C PHE A 80 -10.31 -15.71 -4.99
N MET A 81 -9.92 -14.55 -5.52
CA MET A 81 -10.78 -13.43 -5.80
C MET A 81 -10.56 -12.89 -7.20
N ALA A 82 -11.59 -12.22 -7.74
CA ALA A 82 -11.44 -11.47 -8.98
C ALA A 82 -12.36 -10.24 -8.98
N ILE A 83 -11.85 -9.12 -9.49
CA ILE A 83 -12.65 -7.91 -9.70
C ILE A 83 -13.26 -7.96 -11.10
N ALA A 84 -14.58 -7.98 -11.16
CA ALA A 84 -15.32 -7.87 -12.39
C ALA A 84 -15.10 -6.49 -13.02
N PRO A 85 -15.25 -6.34 -14.35
CA PRO A 85 -15.06 -5.06 -15.02
C PRO A 85 -15.89 -3.93 -14.44
N ASN A 86 -17.06 -4.22 -13.84
CA ASN A 86 -17.97 -3.26 -13.20
C ASN A 86 -17.65 -2.95 -11.71
N GLY A 87 -16.60 -3.56 -11.15
CA GLY A 87 -16.16 -3.36 -9.77
C GLY A 87 -16.77 -4.31 -8.74
N ASP A 88 -17.63 -5.24 -9.15
CA ASP A 88 -18.06 -6.32 -8.27
C ASP A 88 -16.87 -7.25 -7.95
N LEU A 89 -16.79 -7.73 -6.71
CA LEU A 89 -15.79 -8.69 -6.29
C LEU A 89 -16.40 -10.10 -6.33
N LEU A 90 -15.77 -11.03 -7.04
CA LEU A 90 -16.07 -12.45 -6.95
C LEU A 90 -15.11 -13.12 -5.97
N VAL A 91 -15.63 -14.05 -5.15
CA VAL A 91 -14.87 -14.74 -4.11
C VAL A 91 -15.20 -16.22 -4.13
N SER A 92 -14.20 -17.10 -4.23
CA SER A 92 -14.41 -18.54 -4.20
C SER A 92 -14.53 -19.10 -2.77
N GLN A 93 -15.38 -20.12 -2.62
CA GLN A 93 -15.55 -20.90 -1.40
C GLN A 93 -15.53 -22.40 -1.75
N PRO A 94 -14.34 -23.01 -1.93
CA PRO A 94 -14.21 -24.36 -2.47
C PRO A 94 -15.07 -25.39 -1.75
N ASN A 95 -15.02 -25.42 -0.41
CA ASN A 95 -15.71 -26.44 0.39
C ASN A 95 -17.24 -26.40 0.29
N THR A 96 -17.81 -25.30 -0.20
CA THR A 96 -19.27 -25.14 -0.39
C THR A 96 -19.71 -25.32 -1.83
N GLY A 97 -18.76 -25.42 -2.77
CA GLY A 97 -19.08 -25.52 -4.19
C GLY A 97 -19.62 -24.22 -4.79
N LYS A 98 -19.20 -23.07 -4.26
CA LYS A 98 -19.74 -21.75 -4.61
C LYS A 98 -18.66 -20.73 -4.98
N VAL A 99 -19.06 -19.81 -5.85
CA VAL A 99 -18.44 -18.48 -6.00
C VAL A 99 -19.49 -17.46 -5.59
N LEU A 100 -19.12 -16.58 -4.67
CA LEU A 100 -19.96 -15.47 -4.20
C LEU A 100 -19.65 -14.20 -5.02
N ILE A 101 -20.63 -13.31 -5.11
CA ILE A 101 -20.47 -11.93 -5.57
C ILE A 101 -20.64 -10.97 -4.38
N VAL A 102 -19.75 -10.00 -4.28
CA VAL A 102 -19.72 -8.94 -3.26
C VAL A 102 -19.84 -7.62 -4.01
N ARG A 103 -21.01 -6.98 -3.91
CA ARG A 103 -21.34 -5.75 -4.62
C ARG A 103 -21.24 -4.55 -3.68
N PRO A 104 -20.47 -3.50 -4.03
CA PRO A 104 -20.44 -2.24 -3.27
C PRO A 104 -21.84 -1.64 -3.11
N ASN A 105 -22.13 -1.04 -1.96
CA ASN A 105 -23.45 -0.48 -1.60
C ASN A 105 -23.33 0.95 -1.05
N GLY A 106 -22.62 1.81 -1.77
CA GLY A 106 -22.31 3.17 -1.32
C GLY A 106 -21.51 3.15 -0.02
N SER A 107 -21.99 3.86 1.01
CA SER A 107 -21.39 3.90 2.35
C SER A 107 -21.83 2.77 3.28
N LYS A 108 -22.75 1.90 2.84
CA LYS A 108 -23.23 0.75 3.61
C LYS A 108 -22.39 -0.49 3.31
N ASP A 109 -22.59 -1.52 4.13
CA ASP A 109 -21.99 -2.83 3.90
C ASP A 109 -22.31 -3.37 2.50
N PRO A 110 -21.34 -4.05 1.86
CA PRO A 110 -21.56 -4.63 0.55
C PRO A 110 -22.63 -5.73 0.60
N ILE A 111 -23.34 -5.88 -0.51
CA ILE A 111 -24.35 -6.93 -0.68
C ILE A 111 -23.63 -8.20 -1.16
N ILE A 112 -23.82 -9.30 -0.43
CA ILE A 112 -23.20 -10.59 -0.74
C ILE A 112 -24.28 -11.57 -1.18
N SER A 113 -24.07 -12.26 -2.30
CA SER A 113 -24.98 -13.31 -2.78
C SER A 113 -24.24 -14.37 -3.59
N ASP A 114 -24.91 -15.49 -3.87
CA ASP A 114 -24.34 -16.57 -4.68
C ASP A 114 -24.27 -16.15 -6.16
N PHE A 115 -23.06 -16.08 -6.73
CA PHE A 115 -22.87 -15.85 -8.16
C PHE A 115 -22.98 -17.16 -8.95
N ALA A 116 -22.24 -18.18 -8.54
CA ALA A 116 -22.27 -19.52 -9.14
C ALA A 116 -22.32 -20.59 -8.04
N THR A 117 -23.12 -21.62 -8.24
CA THR A 117 -23.32 -22.74 -7.31
C THR A 117 -23.27 -24.08 -8.05
N GLY A 118 -23.21 -25.19 -7.29
CA GLY A 118 -23.12 -26.52 -7.88
C GLY A 118 -21.78 -26.78 -8.57
N LEU A 119 -20.73 -26.11 -8.09
CA LEU A 119 -19.36 -26.30 -8.54
C LEU A 119 -18.66 -27.30 -7.62
N ARG A 120 -17.72 -28.08 -8.14
CA ARG A 120 -16.84 -28.97 -7.41
C ARG A 120 -15.59 -28.20 -7.00
N ARG A 121 -15.59 -27.77 -5.74
CA ARG A 121 -14.43 -27.11 -5.11
C ARG A 121 -13.85 -25.98 -5.97
N PRO A 122 -14.68 -24.98 -6.36
CA PRO A 122 -14.21 -23.89 -7.19
C PRO A 122 -13.14 -23.10 -6.46
N HIS A 123 -12.08 -22.70 -7.15
CA HIS A 123 -10.93 -22.07 -6.51
C HIS A 123 -10.55 -20.76 -7.20
N ASP A 124 -9.89 -20.81 -8.34
CA ASP A 124 -9.37 -19.62 -9.00
C ASP A 124 -10.40 -19.00 -9.96
N ILE A 125 -10.35 -17.68 -10.13
CA ILE A 125 -11.33 -16.88 -10.87
C ILE A 125 -10.57 -15.86 -11.73
N VAL A 126 -10.80 -15.87 -13.03
CA VAL A 126 -10.14 -14.91 -13.94
C VAL A 126 -11.16 -14.29 -14.90
N PHE A 127 -11.20 -12.97 -14.96
CA PHE A 127 -11.89 -12.26 -16.03
C PHE A 127 -10.98 -12.11 -17.25
N HIS A 128 -11.49 -12.40 -18.44
CA HIS A 128 -10.77 -12.20 -19.69
C HIS A 128 -11.71 -11.70 -20.78
N GLN A 129 -11.27 -10.70 -21.53
CA GLN A 129 -12.01 -10.20 -22.68
C GLN A 129 -11.48 -10.85 -23.96
N ILE A 130 -12.39 -11.41 -24.76
CA ILE A 130 -12.10 -11.93 -26.10
C ILE A 130 -13.04 -11.19 -27.06
N ASP A 131 -12.47 -10.44 -27.99
CA ASP A 131 -13.20 -9.49 -28.82
C ASP A 131 -14.04 -8.53 -27.95
N ASN A 132 -15.35 -8.51 -28.13
CA ASN A 132 -16.29 -7.69 -27.35
C ASN A 132 -16.99 -8.47 -26.23
N THR A 133 -16.55 -9.70 -25.95
CA THR A 133 -17.17 -10.56 -24.93
C THR A 133 -16.25 -10.71 -23.73
N THR A 134 -16.74 -10.28 -22.57
CA THR A 134 -16.09 -10.58 -21.29
C THR A 134 -16.50 -11.97 -20.83
N TYR A 135 -15.51 -12.79 -20.52
CA TYR A 135 -15.70 -14.09 -19.89
C TYR A 135 -15.18 -14.05 -18.45
N VAL A 136 -15.85 -14.79 -17.56
CA VAL A 136 -15.29 -15.19 -16.27
C VAL A 136 -14.99 -16.67 -16.30
N TYR A 137 -13.72 -17.02 -16.08
CA TYR A 137 -13.23 -18.39 -15.96
C TYR A 137 -13.21 -18.76 -14.49
N ILE A 138 -13.71 -19.96 -14.17
CA ILE A 138 -13.71 -20.52 -12.82
C ILE A 138 -13.15 -21.93 -12.88
N SER A 139 -12.05 -22.16 -12.16
CA SER A 139 -11.47 -23.48 -12.03
C SER A 139 -12.21 -24.31 -10.98
N GLU A 140 -12.48 -25.56 -11.30
CA GLU A 140 -12.88 -26.62 -10.36
C GLU A 140 -11.75 -27.65 -10.27
N THR A 141 -11.82 -28.58 -9.32
CA THR A 141 -10.76 -29.59 -9.16
C THR A 141 -10.60 -30.48 -10.39
N ASN A 142 -11.71 -30.77 -11.10
CA ASN A 142 -11.77 -31.71 -12.22
C ASN A 142 -12.05 -31.08 -13.59
N GLN A 143 -12.31 -29.77 -13.67
CA GLN A 143 -12.68 -29.10 -14.91
C GLN A 143 -12.47 -27.58 -14.83
N ILE A 144 -12.46 -26.90 -15.98
CA ILE A 144 -12.51 -25.43 -16.06
C ILE A 144 -13.81 -25.03 -16.75
N ASN A 145 -14.49 -24.05 -16.16
CA ASN A 145 -15.69 -23.45 -16.73
C ASN A 145 -15.39 -22.03 -17.17
N ARG A 146 -16.13 -21.55 -18.15
CA ARG A 146 -16.29 -20.12 -18.38
C ARG A 146 -17.75 -19.73 -18.54
N PHE A 147 -18.04 -18.49 -18.23
CA PHE A 147 -19.36 -17.89 -18.35
C PHE A 147 -19.21 -16.57 -19.08
N ILE A 148 -20.17 -16.20 -19.92
CA ILE A 148 -20.25 -14.84 -20.44
C ILE A 148 -20.67 -13.95 -19.28
N TYR A 149 -19.93 -12.86 -19.06
CA TYR A 149 -20.22 -11.87 -18.04
C TYR A 149 -20.63 -10.55 -18.68
N ASN A 150 -21.85 -10.09 -18.37
CA ASN A 150 -22.28 -8.74 -18.70
C ASN A 150 -22.22 -7.88 -17.44
N SER A 151 -21.78 -6.62 -17.61
CA SER A 151 -21.74 -5.67 -16.49
C SER A 151 -23.07 -5.60 -15.75
N GLY A 152 -23.05 -5.90 -14.45
CA GLY A 152 -24.23 -5.92 -13.59
C GLY A 152 -24.83 -7.31 -13.35
N ASP A 153 -24.38 -8.35 -14.07
CA ASP A 153 -24.80 -9.73 -13.79
C ASP A 153 -24.52 -10.09 -12.33
N LEU A 154 -25.57 -10.56 -11.65
CA LEU A 154 -25.52 -11.01 -10.25
C LEU A 154 -25.39 -12.52 -10.12
N THR A 155 -25.69 -13.25 -11.18
CA THR A 155 -25.63 -14.70 -11.23
C THR A 155 -24.98 -15.14 -12.53
N ALA A 156 -24.19 -16.20 -12.45
CA ALA A 156 -23.53 -16.80 -13.59
C ALA A 156 -24.57 -17.44 -14.51
N LYS A 157 -24.46 -17.17 -15.82
CA LYS A 157 -25.37 -17.66 -16.85
C LYS A 157 -24.59 -18.38 -17.95
N ASN A 158 -25.25 -19.26 -18.68
CA ASN A 158 -24.69 -19.91 -19.87
C ASN A 158 -23.33 -20.60 -19.61
N ARG A 159 -23.27 -21.44 -18.56
CA ARG A 159 -22.06 -22.21 -18.19
C ARG A 159 -21.52 -22.99 -19.37
N GLN A 160 -20.27 -22.74 -19.73
CA GLN A 160 -19.52 -23.54 -20.71
C GLN A 160 -18.43 -24.30 -19.97
N ILE A 161 -18.47 -25.63 -20.02
CA ILE A 161 -17.37 -26.47 -19.55
C ILE A 161 -16.37 -26.58 -20.71
N ILE A 162 -15.19 -26.00 -20.56
CA ILE A 162 -14.20 -25.88 -21.65
C ILE A 162 -13.06 -26.90 -21.52
N ILE A 163 -12.76 -27.34 -20.31
CA ILE A 163 -11.78 -28.39 -20.04
C ILE A 163 -12.42 -29.37 -19.06
N THR A 164 -12.34 -30.67 -19.34
CA THR A 164 -12.89 -31.75 -18.50
C THR A 164 -11.81 -32.76 -18.16
N GLY A 165 -12.02 -33.55 -17.10
CA GLY A 165 -11.15 -34.68 -16.79
C GLY A 165 -9.77 -34.26 -16.26
N LEU A 166 -9.67 -33.06 -15.67
CA LEU A 166 -8.50 -32.71 -14.88
C LEU A 166 -8.42 -33.67 -13.68
N PRO A 167 -7.21 -34.10 -13.29
CA PRO A 167 -7.07 -35.04 -12.20
C PRO A 167 -7.50 -34.38 -10.88
N ASP A 168 -8.32 -35.08 -10.11
CA ASP A 168 -8.78 -34.73 -8.77
C ASP A 168 -8.90 -36.00 -7.91
N SER A 169 -9.36 -35.89 -6.66
CA SER A 169 -9.54 -37.05 -5.78
C SER A 169 -10.46 -38.15 -6.34
N SER A 170 -11.35 -37.87 -7.29
CA SER A 170 -12.23 -38.87 -7.93
C SER A 170 -11.58 -39.65 -9.06
N THR A 171 -10.38 -39.23 -9.46
CA THR A 171 -9.61 -39.85 -10.53
C THR A 171 -9.17 -41.26 -10.11
N SER A 172 -9.47 -42.26 -10.95
CA SER A 172 -9.48 -43.67 -10.53
C SER A 172 -8.11 -44.18 -10.06
N GLU A 173 -7.01 -43.74 -10.69
CA GLU A 173 -5.67 -44.15 -10.26
C GLU A 173 -5.28 -43.60 -8.89
N LEU A 174 -5.92 -42.52 -8.44
CA LEU A 174 -5.59 -41.82 -7.19
C LEU A 174 -6.36 -42.39 -5.98
N LYS A 175 -7.46 -43.13 -6.21
CA LYS A 175 -8.23 -43.79 -5.14
C LYS A 175 -8.60 -42.85 -3.97
N GLY A 176 -8.95 -41.61 -4.26
CA GLY A 176 -9.27 -40.60 -3.24
C GLY A 176 -8.08 -39.82 -2.68
N ALA A 177 -6.84 -40.19 -3.01
CA ALA A 177 -5.63 -39.56 -2.47
C ALA A 177 -5.09 -38.46 -3.41
N TYR A 178 -5.47 -37.22 -3.13
CA TYR A 178 -4.90 -36.04 -3.80
C TYR A 178 -4.73 -34.89 -2.80
N GLY A 179 -3.49 -34.62 -2.40
CA GLY A 179 -3.16 -33.57 -1.42
C GLY A 179 -3.40 -32.14 -1.91
N HIS A 180 -3.13 -31.86 -3.19
CA HIS A 180 -3.24 -30.52 -3.78
C HIS A 180 -4.18 -30.52 -5.01
N GLU A 181 -5.45 -30.86 -4.82
CA GLU A 181 -6.39 -31.05 -5.95
C GLU A 181 -6.95 -29.74 -6.56
N LEU A 182 -6.81 -28.60 -5.88
CA LEU A 182 -7.27 -27.30 -6.40
C LEU A 182 -6.45 -26.90 -7.64
N LYS A 183 -7.03 -26.06 -8.50
CA LYS A 183 -6.45 -25.67 -9.79
C LYS A 183 -6.38 -24.16 -9.87
N ASN A 184 -5.20 -23.65 -10.20
CA ASN A 184 -5.01 -22.22 -10.46
C ASN A 184 -4.87 -21.96 -11.95
N ILE A 185 -5.36 -20.81 -12.38
CA ILE A 185 -5.43 -20.45 -13.79
C ILE A 185 -4.98 -19.02 -14.06
N ALA A 186 -4.41 -18.78 -15.24
CA ALA A 186 -4.14 -17.44 -15.75
C ALA A 186 -4.40 -17.39 -17.25
N LEU A 187 -4.77 -16.22 -17.77
CA LEU A 187 -4.91 -16.00 -19.21
C LEU A 187 -3.98 -14.87 -19.68
N ASP A 188 -3.29 -15.09 -20.81
CA ASP A 188 -2.43 -14.09 -21.42
C ASP A 188 -3.14 -13.22 -22.47
N GLY A 189 -2.44 -12.20 -22.95
CA GLY A 189 -2.95 -11.29 -23.98
C GLY A 189 -3.22 -11.94 -25.34
N ASN A 190 -2.72 -13.15 -25.58
CA ASN A 190 -2.97 -13.94 -26.80
C ASN A 190 -4.09 -14.96 -26.63
N HIS A 191 -4.89 -14.83 -25.55
CA HIS A 191 -5.98 -15.74 -25.21
C HIS A 191 -5.51 -17.20 -25.02
N LYS A 192 -4.33 -17.39 -24.44
CA LYS A 192 -3.91 -18.71 -23.93
C LYS A 192 -4.27 -18.83 -22.46
N LEU A 193 -4.84 -19.97 -22.10
CA LEU A 193 -5.20 -20.34 -20.74
C LEU A 193 -4.13 -21.27 -20.18
N TYR A 194 -3.60 -20.92 -19.03
CA TYR A 194 -2.60 -21.70 -18.30
C TYR A 194 -3.27 -22.31 -17.08
N VAL A 195 -3.09 -23.61 -16.88
CA VAL A 195 -3.70 -24.37 -15.78
C VAL A 195 -2.60 -25.04 -14.98
N SER A 196 -2.47 -24.68 -13.71
CA SER A 196 -1.61 -25.37 -12.75
C SER A 196 -2.26 -26.67 -12.30
N ILE A 197 -1.53 -27.78 -12.46
CA ILE A 197 -1.91 -29.10 -11.97
C ILE A 197 -0.85 -29.52 -10.95
N ALA A 198 -1.16 -29.27 -9.68
CA ALA A 198 -0.25 -29.52 -8.55
C ALA A 198 -0.08 -31.02 -8.26
N SER A 199 0.90 -31.35 -7.41
CA SER A 199 1.24 -32.71 -7.03
C SER A 199 0.16 -33.38 -6.18
N THR A 200 0.07 -34.70 -6.26
CA THR A 200 -0.82 -35.51 -5.42
C THR A 200 -0.31 -35.64 -3.99
N CYS A 201 0.97 -35.38 -3.75
CA CYS A 201 1.61 -35.59 -2.46
C CYS A 201 2.79 -34.64 -2.21
N ASN A 202 3.47 -34.81 -1.08
CA ASN A 202 4.68 -34.04 -0.74
C ASN A 202 5.79 -34.19 -1.79
N ALA A 203 6.14 -35.43 -2.16
CA ALA A 203 7.08 -35.73 -3.24
C ALA A 203 6.76 -37.11 -3.84
N CYS A 204 6.32 -37.14 -5.11
CA CYS A 204 5.83 -38.34 -5.79
C CYS A 204 6.47 -38.45 -7.18
N LYS A 205 7.15 -39.57 -7.46
CA LYS A 205 7.74 -39.82 -8.78
C LYS A 205 6.67 -40.13 -9.82
N GLU A 206 5.56 -40.73 -9.39
CA GLU A 206 4.43 -41.15 -10.21
C GLU A 206 3.78 -39.95 -10.93
N ASP A 207 3.77 -38.79 -10.28
CA ASP A 207 3.27 -37.53 -10.84
C ASP A 207 4.10 -37.03 -12.04
N THR A 208 5.38 -37.40 -12.11
CA THR A 208 6.30 -36.95 -13.17
C THR A 208 6.11 -37.72 -14.48
N VAL A 209 5.42 -38.86 -14.40
CA VAL A 209 5.12 -39.79 -15.51
C VAL A 209 3.63 -40.01 -15.71
N SER A 210 2.75 -39.35 -14.94
CA SER A 210 1.31 -39.40 -15.12
C SER A 210 0.87 -38.64 -16.38
N ASN A 211 -0.37 -38.87 -16.81
CA ASN A 211 -1.00 -38.13 -17.90
C ASN A 211 -2.39 -37.62 -17.49
N PRO A 212 -2.57 -36.29 -17.32
CA PRO A 212 -1.55 -35.25 -17.42
C PRO A 212 -0.46 -35.41 -16.33
N LYS A 213 0.72 -34.86 -16.60
CA LYS A 213 1.77 -34.69 -15.60
C LYS A 213 1.27 -33.79 -14.48
N ARG A 214 1.70 -34.07 -13.26
CA ARG A 214 1.37 -33.30 -12.06
C ARG A 214 2.64 -32.66 -11.51
N GLY A 215 2.46 -31.58 -10.75
CA GLY A 215 3.54 -30.64 -10.47
C GLY A 215 3.94 -29.87 -11.73
N ALA A 216 2.96 -29.43 -12.51
CA ALA A 216 3.15 -28.90 -13.87
C ALA A 216 2.11 -27.84 -14.23
N ILE A 217 2.43 -27.04 -15.25
CA ILE A 217 1.51 -26.08 -15.87
C ILE A 217 1.24 -26.53 -17.31
N TYR A 218 -0.03 -26.56 -17.68
CA TYR A 218 -0.49 -26.85 -19.04
C TYR A 218 -1.04 -25.58 -19.70
N GLN A 219 -0.75 -25.39 -20.98
CA GLN A 219 -1.33 -24.34 -21.80
C GLN A 219 -2.46 -24.91 -22.67
N TYR A 220 -3.51 -24.12 -22.84
CA TYR A 220 -4.66 -24.34 -23.71
C TYR A 220 -4.96 -23.05 -24.48
N ASP A 221 -5.77 -23.12 -25.51
CA ASP A 221 -6.52 -21.95 -25.98
C ASP A 221 -7.59 -21.56 -24.96
N ALA A 222 -8.05 -20.31 -24.98
CA ALA A 222 -9.10 -19.82 -24.07
C ALA A 222 -10.45 -20.56 -24.20
N ASN A 223 -10.66 -21.35 -25.25
CA ASN A 223 -11.84 -22.23 -25.40
C ASN A 223 -11.58 -23.65 -24.85
N GLY A 224 -10.41 -23.92 -24.28
CA GLY A 224 -10.00 -25.22 -23.72
C GLY A 224 -9.38 -26.21 -24.72
N THR A 225 -9.20 -25.85 -25.99
CA THR A 225 -8.55 -26.72 -26.98
C THR A 225 -7.02 -26.63 -26.95
N ASN A 226 -6.35 -27.49 -27.72
CA ASN A 226 -4.91 -27.44 -27.95
C ASN A 226 -4.07 -27.55 -26.66
N GLN A 227 -4.48 -28.47 -25.78
CA GLN A 227 -3.73 -28.83 -24.58
C GLN A 227 -2.29 -29.17 -24.93
N ARG A 228 -1.34 -28.56 -24.20
CA ARG A 228 0.06 -28.98 -24.20
C ARG A 228 0.71 -28.72 -22.85
N LEU A 229 1.73 -29.52 -22.52
CA LEU A 229 2.59 -29.23 -21.38
C LEU A 229 3.34 -27.91 -21.66
N PHE A 230 3.28 -26.96 -20.72
CA PHE A 230 3.99 -25.68 -20.80
C PHE A 230 5.25 -25.69 -19.95
N ALA A 231 5.14 -26.12 -18.69
CA ALA A 231 6.27 -26.25 -17.77
C ALA A 231 6.03 -27.38 -16.76
N GLN A 232 7.09 -27.89 -16.15
CA GLN A 232 7.04 -28.97 -15.16
C GLN A 232 7.99 -28.72 -13.99
N GLY A 233 7.89 -29.55 -12.95
CA GLY A 233 8.76 -29.47 -11.79
C GLY A 233 8.34 -28.41 -10.77
N LEU A 234 7.06 -28.02 -10.77
CA LEU A 234 6.47 -27.01 -9.89
C LEU A 234 5.49 -27.71 -8.93
N ARG A 235 5.92 -28.08 -7.72
CA ARG A 235 5.15 -28.94 -6.78
C ARG A 235 3.69 -28.52 -6.64
N ASN A 236 3.45 -27.29 -6.21
CA ASN A 236 2.13 -26.71 -6.03
C ASN A 236 2.17 -25.21 -6.34
N ALA A 237 2.14 -24.86 -7.63
CA ALA A 237 2.07 -23.48 -8.10
C ALA A 237 0.63 -22.96 -7.92
N GLU A 238 0.43 -22.11 -6.91
CA GLU A 238 -0.89 -21.59 -6.54
C GLU A 238 -1.12 -20.20 -7.15
N GLY A 239 -0.24 -19.24 -6.88
CA GLY A 239 -0.37 -17.91 -7.48
C GLY A 239 0.20 -17.92 -8.89
N LEU A 240 -0.62 -17.61 -9.89
CA LEU A 240 -0.23 -17.45 -11.29
C LEU A 240 -0.64 -16.03 -11.74
N ALA A 241 0.32 -15.24 -12.23
CA ALA A 241 0.02 -13.92 -12.77
C ALA A 241 0.93 -13.58 -13.94
N PHE A 242 0.39 -12.91 -14.96
CA PHE A 242 1.21 -12.31 -16.01
C PHE A 242 1.75 -10.97 -15.55
N LEU A 243 3.05 -10.74 -15.76
CA LEU A 243 3.65 -9.42 -15.56
C LEU A 243 2.94 -8.43 -16.51
N PRO A 244 2.30 -7.37 -16.00
CA PRO A 244 1.48 -6.48 -16.83
C PRO A 244 2.26 -5.87 -18.00
N GLY A 245 1.61 -5.83 -19.17
CA GLY A 245 2.22 -5.37 -20.41
C GLY A 245 3.13 -6.39 -21.10
N THR A 246 3.24 -7.62 -20.57
CA THR A 246 4.05 -8.70 -21.15
C THR A 246 3.25 -10.01 -21.23
N ASN A 247 3.86 -11.04 -21.81
CA ASN A 247 3.36 -12.43 -21.73
C ASN A 247 4.27 -13.30 -20.83
N ASP A 248 4.98 -12.67 -19.88
CA ASP A 248 5.82 -13.38 -18.92
C ASP A 248 4.93 -13.87 -17.77
N LEU A 249 4.71 -15.19 -17.71
CA LEU A 249 4.01 -15.84 -16.61
C LEU A 249 4.93 -15.90 -15.39
N TRP A 250 4.45 -15.42 -14.25
CA TRP A 250 5.11 -15.55 -12.96
C TRP A 250 4.28 -16.42 -12.03
N VAL A 251 4.97 -17.19 -11.20
CA VAL A 251 4.33 -18.09 -10.25
C VAL A 251 4.94 -18.02 -8.87
N VAL A 252 4.14 -18.37 -7.87
CA VAL A 252 4.62 -18.75 -6.55
C VAL A 252 4.28 -20.21 -6.24
N VAL A 253 5.24 -20.93 -5.64
CA VAL A 253 5.15 -22.40 -5.47
C VAL A 253 5.34 -22.79 -4.02
N ASN A 254 4.45 -23.65 -3.52
CA ASN A 254 4.62 -24.29 -2.21
C ASN A 254 5.49 -25.54 -2.37
N ASN A 255 6.68 -25.51 -1.78
CA ASN A 255 7.69 -26.54 -1.90
C ASN A 255 7.54 -27.66 -0.85
N ARG A 256 8.54 -28.55 -0.80
CA ARG A 256 8.51 -29.78 -0.03
C ARG A 256 8.42 -29.56 1.48
N ASP A 257 7.63 -30.42 2.12
CA ASP A 257 7.60 -30.59 3.56
C ASP A 257 8.61 -31.66 4.01
N ASN A 258 9.03 -31.63 5.27
CA ASN A 258 9.84 -32.67 5.93
C ASN A 258 11.02 -33.18 5.08
N ILE A 259 11.73 -32.27 4.40
CA ILE A 259 12.85 -32.64 3.55
C ILE A 259 13.99 -33.27 4.37
N ALA A 260 14.59 -34.34 3.84
CA ALA A 260 15.75 -34.97 4.44
C ALA A 260 17.04 -34.19 4.07
N TYR A 261 17.98 -34.10 5.01
CA TYR A 261 19.26 -33.44 4.81
C TYR A 261 20.05 -34.11 3.65
N PRO A 262 20.37 -33.37 2.57
CA PRO A 262 20.87 -33.97 1.32
C PRO A 262 22.39 -34.11 1.26
N PHE A 263 23.13 -33.60 2.25
CA PHE A 263 24.59 -33.56 2.21
C PHE A 263 25.20 -34.76 2.96
N ASN A 264 26.07 -35.50 2.26
CA ASN A 264 26.89 -36.55 2.85
C ASN A 264 28.20 -35.94 3.35
N ASP A 265 28.14 -35.32 4.52
CA ASP A 265 29.25 -34.61 5.15
C ASP A 265 29.52 -35.10 6.59
N SER A 266 30.46 -34.44 7.27
CA SER A 266 30.87 -34.80 8.63
C SER A 266 29.80 -34.57 9.70
N THR A 267 28.65 -33.98 9.36
CA THR A 267 27.57 -33.77 10.33
C THR A 267 26.87 -35.08 10.71
N GLY A 268 26.99 -36.12 9.86
CA GLY A 268 26.32 -37.39 10.05
C GLY A 268 24.79 -37.29 9.92
N ASN A 269 24.28 -36.21 9.32
CA ASN A 269 22.84 -35.97 9.14
C ASN A 269 22.28 -36.47 7.80
N TYR A 270 23.13 -36.96 6.89
CA TYR A 270 22.70 -37.42 5.57
C TYR A 270 21.47 -38.33 5.63
N GLY A 271 20.40 -37.94 4.93
CA GLY A 271 19.14 -38.67 4.89
C GLY A 271 18.22 -38.51 6.11
N LYS A 272 18.60 -37.72 7.11
CA LYS A 272 17.77 -37.44 8.29
C LYS A 272 16.91 -36.20 8.08
N VAL A 273 15.67 -36.26 8.55
CA VAL A 273 14.81 -35.07 8.69
C VAL A 273 15.17 -34.39 10.01
N ILE A 274 15.81 -33.22 9.93
CA ILE A 274 16.25 -32.46 11.10
C ILE A 274 15.63 -31.05 11.08
N PRO A 275 15.08 -30.56 12.19
CA PRO A 275 14.42 -29.25 12.23
C PRO A 275 15.31 -28.10 11.75
N SER A 276 16.60 -28.10 12.10
CA SER A 276 17.55 -27.05 11.70
C SER A 276 17.74 -26.92 10.19
N TYR A 277 17.51 -28.00 9.43
CA TYR A 277 17.51 -27.95 7.96
C TYR A 277 16.12 -27.63 7.42
N VAL A 278 15.10 -28.39 7.86
CA VAL A 278 13.71 -28.23 7.41
C VAL A 278 13.24 -26.79 7.60
N ASP A 279 13.53 -26.14 8.73
CA ASP A 279 13.03 -24.81 9.04
C ASP A 279 13.39 -23.73 8.00
N ASN A 280 14.44 -23.96 7.20
CA ASN A 280 14.90 -23.01 6.19
C ASN A 280 15.02 -23.64 4.80
N HIS A 281 14.59 -24.91 4.63
CA HIS A 281 14.70 -25.64 3.37
C HIS A 281 13.49 -26.52 3.03
N PRO A 282 13.20 -26.68 1.73
CA PRO A 282 13.54 -25.71 0.67
C PRO A 282 12.77 -24.38 0.87
N PRO A 283 13.34 -23.24 0.44
CA PRO A 283 12.57 -22.01 0.31
C PRO A 283 11.44 -22.18 -0.71
N GLU A 284 10.41 -21.35 -0.58
CA GLU A 284 9.31 -21.28 -1.54
C GLU A 284 9.79 -20.49 -2.78
N GLU A 285 9.19 -20.73 -3.93
CA GLU A 285 9.63 -20.14 -5.20
C GLU A 285 8.78 -18.93 -5.56
N PHE A 286 9.41 -17.88 -6.09
CA PHE A 286 8.78 -16.82 -6.86
C PHE A 286 9.60 -16.61 -8.14
N THR A 287 9.10 -17.11 -9.27
CA THR A 287 9.88 -17.19 -10.51
C THR A 287 9.04 -16.99 -11.76
N ARG A 288 9.70 -16.52 -12.82
CA ARG A 288 9.14 -16.51 -14.16
C ARG A 288 9.14 -17.91 -14.75
N VAL A 289 7.99 -18.34 -15.24
CA VAL A 289 7.81 -19.62 -15.93
C VAL A 289 7.99 -19.44 -17.43
N ARG A 290 8.94 -20.19 -18.01
CA ARG A 290 9.16 -20.21 -19.47
C ARG A 290 8.60 -21.48 -20.11
N ASP A 291 8.31 -21.39 -21.39
CA ASP A 291 7.90 -22.54 -22.20
C ASP A 291 9.01 -23.62 -22.20
N GLY A 292 8.61 -24.87 -21.95
CA GLY A 292 9.50 -26.01 -21.78
C GLY A 292 10.35 -25.96 -20.50
N GLY A 293 10.04 -25.08 -19.54
CA GLY A 293 10.78 -24.95 -18.30
C GLY A 293 10.66 -26.17 -17.38
N ASN A 294 11.72 -26.44 -16.63
CA ASN A 294 11.75 -27.47 -15.59
C ASN A 294 12.31 -26.89 -14.29
N TYR A 295 11.49 -26.90 -13.24
CA TYR A 295 11.76 -26.26 -11.95
C TYR A 295 12.10 -27.26 -10.83
N GLY A 296 12.47 -28.48 -11.20
CA GLY A 296 13.25 -29.38 -10.34
C GLY A 296 12.45 -30.38 -9.51
N TRP A 297 11.24 -30.05 -9.04
CA TRP A 297 10.46 -31.01 -8.24
C TRP A 297 10.14 -32.29 -9.03
N PRO A 298 10.21 -33.49 -8.42
CA PRO A 298 10.59 -33.81 -7.04
C PRO A 298 12.08 -34.16 -6.86
N PHE A 299 12.92 -33.96 -7.87
CA PHE A 299 14.29 -34.49 -7.91
C PHE A 299 15.37 -33.49 -7.46
N CYS A 300 15.05 -32.20 -7.52
CA CYS A 300 15.96 -31.11 -7.21
C CYS A 300 15.18 -30.09 -6.35
N ASN A 301 15.80 -29.58 -5.29
CA ASN A 301 15.18 -28.64 -4.36
C ASN A 301 15.94 -27.29 -4.40
N PRO A 302 15.25 -26.14 -4.41
CA PRO A 302 15.92 -24.84 -4.40
C PRO A 302 16.87 -24.69 -3.21
N ASN A 303 18.03 -24.10 -3.44
CA ASN A 303 19.11 -23.96 -2.46
C ASN A 303 19.39 -22.47 -2.14
N PRO A 304 19.03 -22.00 -0.93
CA PRO A 304 19.33 -20.64 -0.48
C PRO A 304 20.74 -20.48 0.11
N ASP A 305 21.46 -21.57 0.43
CA ASP A 305 22.76 -21.60 1.11
C ASP A 305 23.93 -21.27 0.17
N THR A 306 23.73 -20.29 -0.72
CA THR A 306 24.75 -19.76 -1.63
C THR A 306 25.01 -18.29 -1.36
N LEU A 307 26.08 -17.75 -1.94
CA LEU A 307 26.38 -16.31 -1.82
C LEU A 307 25.27 -15.40 -2.35
N ASN A 308 24.37 -15.92 -3.20
CA ASN A 308 23.25 -15.15 -3.73
C ASN A 308 22.00 -15.21 -2.82
N GLY A 309 21.99 -16.05 -1.78
CA GLY A 309 20.85 -16.22 -0.90
C GLY A 309 19.58 -16.61 -1.67
N PHE A 310 18.50 -15.85 -1.47
CA PHE A 310 17.23 -16.02 -2.17
C PHE A 310 17.21 -15.50 -3.61
N ASN A 311 18.31 -14.98 -4.16
CA ASN A 311 18.32 -14.45 -5.52
C ASN A 311 18.86 -15.48 -6.51
N ASN A 312 18.14 -15.70 -7.61
CA ASN A 312 18.55 -16.59 -8.70
C ASN A 312 19.05 -17.95 -8.16
N MET A 313 18.24 -18.66 -7.37
CA MET A 313 18.66 -19.81 -6.58
C MET A 313 19.01 -21.03 -7.46
N PRO A 314 20.13 -21.73 -7.20
CA PRO A 314 20.40 -23.06 -7.75
C PRO A 314 19.55 -24.12 -7.04
N PHE A 315 19.81 -25.39 -7.39
CA PHE A 315 19.17 -26.53 -6.77
C PHE A 315 20.18 -27.54 -6.22
N ASP A 316 19.83 -28.11 -5.07
CA ASP A 316 20.47 -29.32 -4.54
C ASP A 316 19.72 -30.57 -5.00
N ARG A 317 20.45 -31.70 -5.04
CA ARG A 317 19.85 -33.00 -5.32
C ARG A 317 18.93 -33.42 -4.17
N ASP A 318 17.76 -33.92 -4.52
CA ASP A 318 16.88 -34.54 -3.55
C ASP A 318 17.47 -35.85 -3.01
N TYR A 319 17.48 -36.02 -1.68
CA TYR A 319 17.98 -37.24 -1.05
C TYR A 319 17.18 -38.49 -1.46
N GLN A 320 15.86 -38.43 -1.44
CA GLN A 320 15.01 -39.62 -1.64
C GLN A 320 14.97 -40.04 -3.10
N PHE A 321 14.98 -39.06 -3.99
CA PHE A 321 14.67 -39.29 -5.39
C PHE A 321 15.82 -39.07 -6.36
N ASN A 322 16.90 -38.43 -5.92
CA ASN A 322 18.04 -38.09 -6.76
C ASN A 322 19.41 -38.19 -6.06
N ALA A 323 19.54 -38.98 -5.00
CA ALA A 323 20.83 -39.17 -4.30
C ALA A 323 21.96 -39.64 -5.23
N ASN A 324 21.62 -40.49 -6.22
CA ASN A 324 22.57 -41.01 -7.20
C ASN A 324 22.97 -39.97 -8.27
N GLY A 325 22.23 -38.86 -8.39
CA GLY A 325 22.49 -37.83 -9.40
C GLY A 325 22.00 -38.16 -10.81
N ASP A 326 21.01 -39.04 -10.94
CA ASP A 326 20.41 -39.40 -12.24
C ASP A 326 19.77 -38.19 -12.93
N VAL A 327 19.27 -37.23 -12.15
CA VAL A 327 18.81 -35.92 -12.64
C VAL A 327 19.88 -34.87 -12.36
N ASN A 328 20.35 -34.22 -13.43
CA ASN A 328 21.33 -33.14 -13.33
C ASN A 328 20.66 -31.84 -12.84
N CYS A 329 20.72 -31.55 -11.54
CA CYS A 329 20.15 -30.34 -10.95
C CYS A 329 20.79 -29.03 -11.45
N ASN A 330 22.00 -29.07 -12.05
CA ASN A 330 22.61 -27.89 -12.65
C ASN A 330 21.98 -27.49 -14.00
N ALA A 331 21.19 -28.39 -14.61
CA ALA A 331 20.47 -28.12 -15.86
C ALA A 331 19.01 -27.67 -15.62
N ILE A 332 18.58 -27.58 -14.36
CA ILE A 332 17.24 -27.13 -13.95
C ILE A 332 17.20 -25.60 -14.00
N ASP A 333 16.04 -25.06 -14.38
CA ASP A 333 15.82 -23.62 -14.43
C ASP A 333 15.89 -23.02 -13.03
N ARG A 334 16.82 -22.07 -12.84
CA ARG A 334 17.02 -21.38 -11.56
C ARG A 334 15.80 -20.57 -11.16
N ILE A 335 15.60 -20.42 -9.86
CA ILE A 335 14.47 -19.68 -9.28
C ILE A 335 14.85 -18.21 -9.12
N ASP A 336 14.12 -17.30 -9.75
CA ASP A 336 14.44 -15.86 -9.73
C ASP A 336 14.53 -15.30 -8.31
N LYS A 337 13.53 -15.61 -7.47
CA LYS A 337 13.45 -15.14 -6.09
C LYS A 337 12.93 -16.22 -5.15
N GLY A 338 13.55 -16.35 -4.00
CA GLY A 338 13.10 -17.21 -2.90
C GLY A 338 12.24 -16.46 -1.90
N ILE A 339 11.33 -17.19 -1.28
CA ILE A 339 10.52 -16.79 -0.14
C ILE A 339 10.88 -17.72 1.02
N PRO A 340 10.89 -17.26 2.29
CA PRO A 340 11.22 -18.11 3.43
C PRO A 340 10.47 -19.45 3.42
N ALA A 341 11.18 -20.53 3.74
CA ALA A 341 10.64 -21.89 3.70
C ALA A 341 9.37 -22.03 4.56
N HIS A 342 8.40 -22.77 4.02
CA HIS A 342 7.10 -23.05 4.62
C HIS A 342 6.20 -21.83 4.78
N SER A 343 6.53 -20.65 4.23
CA SER A 343 5.64 -19.49 4.27
C SER A 343 4.32 -19.68 3.52
N ALA A 344 4.21 -20.73 2.71
CA ALA A 344 3.02 -21.14 2.00
C ALA A 344 2.41 -20.02 1.11
N PRO A 345 3.13 -19.59 0.05
CA PRO A 345 2.65 -18.52 -0.82
C PRO A 345 1.45 -19.00 -1.64
N LEU A 346 0.37 -18.24 -1.63
CA LEU A 346 -0.85 -18.54 -2.37
C LEU A 346 -1.07 -17.51 -3.47
N GLY A 347 -1.91 -16.50 -3.26
CA GLY A 347 -2.20 -15.49 -4.28
C GLY A 347 -0.99 -14.65 -4.66
N LEU A 348 -0.95 -14.21 -5.92
CA LEU A 348 0.09 -13.39 -6.53
C LEU A 348 -0.58 -12.28 -7.36
N SER A 349 -0.28 -11.03 -7.05
CA SER A 349 -0.82 -9.87 -7.76
C SER A 349 0.23 -8.80 -7.97
N PHE A 350 0.19 -8.11 -9.11
CA PHE A 350 1.02 -6.94 -9.35
C PHE A 350 0.29 -5.64 -9.00
N LEU A 351 1.03 -4.61 -8.55
CA LEU A 351 0.47 -3.40 -7.93
C LEU A 351 0.30 -2.20 -8.86
N GLN A 352 0.52 -2.33 -10.17
CA GLN A 352 0.53 -1.18 -11.11
C GLN A 352 -0.81 -0.44 -11.19
N ASN A 353 -1.92 -1.11 -10.89
CA ASN A 353 -3.26 -0.52 -10.90
C ASN A 353 -3.69 0.06 -9.55
N THR A 354 -2.80 0.07 -8.55
CA THR A 354 -3.11 0.65 -7.24
C THR A 354 -2.98 2.18 -7.25
N ASN A 355 -3.62 2.83 -6.28
CA ASN A 355 -3.40 4.24 -5.98
C ASN A 355 -2.25 4.45 -4.96
N PHE A 356 -1.47 3.41 -4.68
CA PHE A 356 -0.39 3.46 -3.70
C PHE A 356 0.75 4.33 -4.21
N PRO A 357 1.65 4.82 -3.33
CA PRO A 357 2.83 5.55 -3.75
C PRO A 357 3.63 4.80 -4.82
N SER A 358 4.29 5.55 -5.71
CA SER A 358 5.05 4.98 -6.84
C SER A 358 6.04 3.89 -6.40
N LEU A 359 6.63 4.04 -5.20
CA LEU A 359 7.52 3.07 -4.57
C LEU A 359 6.91 1.66 -4.37
N TYR A 360 5.58 1.55 -4.22
CA TYR A 360 4.87 0.27 -4.14
C TYR A 360 4.25 -0.15 -5.47
N SER A 361 3.85 0.80 -6.31
CA SER A 361 3.11 0.52 -7.56
C SER A 361 3.92 -0.32 -8.57
N SER A 362 5.25 -0.33 -8.45
CA SER A 362 6.17 -1.06 -9.32
C SER A 362 6.69 -2.32 -8.62
N GLY A 363 5.83 -3.33 -8.50
CA GLY A 363 6.19 -4.61 -7.88
C GLY A 363 5.02 -5.57 -7.78
N ALA A 364 5.24 -6.66 -7.04
CA ALA A 364 4.27 -7.71 -6.82
C ALA A 364 4.03 -7.95 -5.33
N VAL A 365 2.84 -8.41 -4.99
CA VAL A 365 2.48 -8.89 -3.66
C VAL A 365 2.15 -10.37 -3.69
N VAL A 366 2.53 -11.05 -2.61
CA VAL A 366 2.28 -12.47 -2.38
C VAL A 366 1.60 -12.66 -1.04
N GLY A 367 0.51 -13.43 -1.02
CA GLY A 367 -0.18 -13.82 0.20
C GLY A 367 0.53 -15.01 0.84
N LEU A 368 1.19 -14.79 1.98
CA LEU A 368 1.89 -15.85 2.71
C LEU A 368 0.93 -16.45 3.76
N HIS A 369 0.34 -17.60 3.44
CA HIS A 369 -0.70 -18.26 4.24
C HIS A 369 -0.17 -18.80 5.58
N GLY A 370 1.13 -19.03 5.65
CA GLY A 370 1.86 -19.33 6.86
C GLY A 370 2.09 -20.80 7.15
N SER A 371 3.20 -21.05 7.84
CA SER A 371 3.81 -22.37 8.01
C SER A 371 3.11 -23.29 8.99
N TRP A 372 2.98 -24.56 8.61
CA TRP A 372 2.69 -25.66 9.54
C TRP A 372 3.92 -26.53 9.83
N ASN A 373 4.86 -26.62 8.89
CA ASN A 373 6.02 -27.52 8.92
C ASN A 373 7.33 -26.79 9.29
N ARG A 374 7.29 -25.98 10.36
CA ARG A 374 8.43 -25.19 10.87
C ARG A 374 8.32 -25.02 12.38
N GLU A 375 9.43 -25.12 13.14
CA GLU A 375 9.38 -25.03 14.61
C GLU A 375 8.88 -23.67 15.11
N LYS A 376 9.43 -22.59 14.53
CA LYS A 376 8.89 -21.24 14.71
C LYS A 376 8.09 -20.84 13.49
N LYS A 377 6.84 -20.44 13.68
CA LYS A 377 5.94 -20.10 12.58
C LYS A 377 6.49 -18.91 11.78
N THR A 378 6.31 -18.95 10.46
CA THR A 378 6.66 -17.88 9.51
C THR A 378 5.57 -17.72 8.45
N GLY A 379 5.60 -16.63 7.67
CA GLY A 379 4.53 -16.22 6.77
C GLY A 379 3.47 -15.38 7.49
N TYR A 380 2.19 -15.69 7.29
CA TYR A 380 1.05 -14.98 7.89
C TYR A 380 1.07 -13.47 7.63
N LYS A 381 1.34 -13.09 6.38
CA LYS A 381 1.56 -11.70 5.96
C LYS A 381 1.26 -11.52 4.47
N ILE A 382 1.14 -10.26 4.05
CA ILE A 382 1.27 -9.87 2.65
C ILE A 382 2.70 -9.40 2.43
N ALA A 383 3.46 -10.14 1.64
CA ALA A 383 4.83 -9.81 1.25
C ALA A 383 4.81 -9.00 -0.05
N TYR A 384 5.55 -7.90 -0.10
CA TYR A 384 5.77 -7.08 -1.29
C TYR A 384 7.20 -7.28 -1.80
N PHE A 385 7.33 -7.47 -3.11
CA PHE A 385 8.58 -7.61 -3.82
C PHE A 385 8.68 -6.45 -4.82
N PRO A 386 9.54 -5.45 -4.59
CA PRO A 386 9.77 -4.38 -5.54
C PRO A 386 10.27 -4.93 -6.87
N TRP A 387 9.87 -4.29 -7.96
CA TRP A 387 10.35 -4.59 -9.30
C TRP A 387 11.47 -3.63 -9.70
N ASN A 388 12.66 -4.17 -9.96
CA ASN A 388 13.74 -3.39 -10.53
C ASN A 388 13.61 -3.36 -12.05
N SER A 389 13.22 -2.20 -12.59
CA SER A 389 13.00 -2.02 -14.03
C SER A 389 14.29 -2.08 -14.86
N THR A 390 15.45 -1.81 -14.25
CA THR A 390 16.75 -1.87 -14.92
C THR A 390 17.21 -3.31 -15.11
N THR A 391 17.20 -4.11 -14.04
CA THR A 391 17.63 -5.52 -14.08
C THR A 391 16.52 -6.46 -14.54
N LYS A 392 15.26 -6.00 -14.54
CA LYS A 392 14.05 -6.81 -14.79
C LYS A 392 13.93 -7.98 -13.81
N THR A 393 14.22 -7.72 -12.54
CA THR A 393 14.18 -8.71 -11.47
C THR A 393 13.39 -8.18 -10.28
N LEU A 394 12.91 -9.10 -9.45
CA LEU A 394 12.36 -8.78 -8.14
C LEU A 394 13.48 -8.44 -7.16
N GLU A 395 13.22 -7.52 -6.25
CA GLU A 395 14.11 -7.15 -5.15
C GLU A 395 13.75 -7.93 -3.86
N GLU A 396 14.34 -7.54 -2.73
CA GLU A 396 14.11 -8.20 -1.44
C GLU A 396 12.66 -8.08 -0.94
N GLU A 397 12.23 -9.10 -0.19
CA GLU A 397 10.91 -9.13 0.46
C GLU A 397 10.78 -7.95 1.44
N ILE A 398 9.64 -7.26 1.36
CA ILE A 398 9.21 -6.21 2.28
C ILE A 398 7.82 -6.57 2.80
N ASP A 399 7.62 -6.59 4.12
CA ASP A 399 6.29 -6.77 4.69
C ASP A 399 5.38 -5.59 4.30
N LEU A 400 4.32 -5.85 3.53
CA LEU A 400 3.29 -4.85 3.22
C LEU A 400 2.16 -4.86 4.25
N VAL A 401 1.74 -6.03 4.73
CA VAL A 401 0.81 -6.14 5.84
C VAL A 401 1.23 -7.32 6.70
N SER A 402 1.34 -7.15 8.02
CA SER A 402 1.70 -8.23 8.93
C SER A 402 0.99 -8.11 10.28
N GLY A 403 1.14 -9.11 11.16
CA GLY A 403 0.54 -9.11 12.50
C GLY A 403 -0.55 -10.16 12.74
N TRP A 404 -0.87 -10.99 11.74
CA TRP A 404 -1.76 -12.15 11.92
C TRP A 404 -1.15 -13.26 12.77
N LEU A 405 0.18 -13.35 12.81
CA LEU A 405 0.94 -14.17 13.74
C LEU A 405 1.48 -13.28 14.87
N VAL A 406 1.15 -13.60 16.12
CA VAL A 406 1.68 -12.93 17.30
C VAL A 406 3.06 -13.53 17.63
N PRO A 407 4.17 -12.78 17.46
CA PRO A 407 5.51 -13.38 17.56
C PRO A 407 5.81 -14.01 18.92
N ALA A 408 5.34 -13.38 20.01
CA ALA A 408 5.62 -13.83 21.37
C ALA A 408 4.92 -15.16 21.72
N THR A 409 3.68 -15.35 21.28
CA THR A 409 2.87 -16.53 21.63
C THR A 409 2.80 -17.57 20.51
N GLN A 410 3.22 -17.22 19.29
CA GLN A 410 3.02 -18.01 18.07
C GLN A 410 1.53 -18.28 17.77
N GLU A 411 0.63 -17.49 18.36
CA GLU A 411 -0.81 -17.53 18.09
C GLU A 411 -1.08 -16.94 16.70
N VAL A 412 -1.93 -17.63 15.94
CA VAL A 412 -2.37 -17.21 14.60
C VAL A 412 -3.87 -16.90 14.69
N TRP A 413 -4.25 -15.71 14.26
CA TRP A 413 -5.66 -15.29 14.24
C TRP A 413 -6.19 -14.99 12.83
N GLY A 414 -5.36 -15.08 11.80
CA GLY A 414 -5.74 -15.01 10.39
C GLY A 414 -4.67 -15.60 9.46
N ARG A 415 -5.05 -15.94 8.24
CA ARG A 415 -4.18 -16.55 7.22
C ARG A 415 -4.51 -15.94 5.85
N PRO A 416 -3.76 -14.94 5.38
CA PRO A 416 -4.07 -14.30 4.11
C PRO A 416 -3.86 -15.28 2.94
N VAL A 417 -4.75 -15.21 1.95
CA VAL A 417 -4.75 -16.10 0.78
C VAL A 417 -4.41 -15.33 -0.49
N ASP A 418 -5.31 -14.44 -0.93
CA ASP A 418 -5.24 -13.79 -2.23
C ASP A 418 -5.44 -12.28 -2.12
N MET A 419 -4.99 -11.54 -3.14
CA MET A 419 -5.10 -10.09 -3.19
C MET A 419 -5.54 -9.62 -4.57
N VAL A 420 -6.49 -8.69 -4.61
CA VAL A 420 -6.94 -8.05 -5.86
C VAL A 420 -7.03 -6.55 -5.71
N VAL A 421 -6.78 -5.81 -6.78
CA VAL A 421 -6.86 -4.35 -6.78
C VAL A 421 -8.29 -3.93 -7.15
N ASP A 422 -8.97 -3.22 -6.26
CA ASP A 422 -10.30 -2.69 -6.53
C ASP A 422 -10.25 -1.51 -7.52
N ARG A 423 -11.42 -1.09 -8.01
CA ARG A 423 -11.52 0.03 -8.97
C ARG A 423 -11.07 1.39 -8.41
N GLN A 424 -10.96 1.53 -7.09
CA GLN A 424 -10.47 2.74 -6.46
C GLN A 424 -8.95 2.68 -6.25
N GLY A 425 -8.29 1.59 -6.64
CA GLY A 425 -6.87 1.37 -6.49
C GLY A 425 -6.45 0.87 -5.10
N ASN A 426 -7.39 0.42 -4.27
CA ASN A 426 -7.08 -0.21 -2.99
C ASN A 426 -6.79 -1.70 -3.19
N LEU A 427 -6.06 -2.29 -2.24
CA LEU A 427 -5.79 -3.73 -2.24
C LEU A 427 -6.80 -4.44 -1.34
N LEU A 428 -7.61 -5.33 -1.91
CA LEU A 428 -8.46 -6.26 -1.16
C LEU A 428 -7.69 -7.53 -0.87
N ILE A 429 -7.82 -8.08 0.35
CA ILE A 429 -7.07 -9.25 0.82
C ILE A 429 -8.05 -10.26 1.40
N SER A 430 -8.04 -11.50 0.91
CA SER A 430 -8.84 -12.59 1.49
C SER A 430 -8.08 -13.30 2.61
N ASP A 431 -8.82 -13.76 3.61
CA ASP A 431 -8.33 -14.56 4.72
C ASP A 431 -9.35 -15.65 5.01
N ASP A 432 -9.00 -16.90 4.67
CA ASP A 432 -9.88 -18.05 4.81
C ASP A 432 -10.09 -18.43 6.28
N TYR A 433 -9.11 -18.18 7.13
CA TYR A 433 -9.10 -18.56 8.54
C TYR A 433 -9.98 -17.64 9.38
N SER A 434 -9.86 -16.32 9.23
CA SER A 434 -10.72 -15.36 9.94
C SER A 434 -12.08 -15.14 9.26
N GLY A 435 -12.21 -15.60 8.01
CA GLY A 435 -13.40 -15.43 7.19
C GLY A 435 -13.62 -13.96 6.84
N THR A 436 -12.58 -13.30 6.35
CA THR A 436 -12.53 -11.84 6.19
C THR A 436 -11.97 -11.44 4.83
N ILE A 437 -12.61 -10.46 4.20
CA ILE A 437 -11.98 -9.67 3.15
C ILE A 437 -11.56 -8.34 3.78
N TYR A 438 -10.27 -8.06 3.81
CA TYR A 438 -9.73 -6.79 4.24
C TYR A 438 -9.61 -5.82 3.06
N LYS A 439 -9.64 -4.53 3.33
CA LYS A 439 -9.28 -3.47 2.38
C LYS A 439 -8.12 -2.67 2.96
N LEU A 440 -6.99 -2.68 2.26
CA LEU A 440 -5.83 -1.83 2.52
C LEU A 440 -5.92 -0.62 1.59
N ALA A 441 -6.07 0.56 2.16
CA ALA A 441 -6.20 1.82 1.44
C ALA A 441 -5.05 2.77 1.77
N TYR A 442 -4.46 3.38 0.75
CA TYR A 442 -3.51 4.48 0.93
C TYR A 442 -4.28 5.77 1.23
N ASN A 443 -3.98 6.37 2.38
CA ASN A 443 -4.43 7.71 2.70
C ASN A 443 -3.32 8.64 2.24
N ALA A 444 -3.41 9.14 1.01
CA ALA A 444 -2.48 10.15 0.54
C ALA A 444 -2.37 11.23 1.64
N PRO A 445 -1.15 11.54 2.12
CA PRO A 445 -0.92 12.78 2.83
C PRO A 445 -1.56 13.83 1.95
N SER A 446 -2.53 14.55 2.50
CA SER A 446 -3.12 15.65 1.76
C SER A 446 -1.96 16.49 1.24
N THR A 447 -1.90 16.66 -0.08
CA THR A 447 -0.88 17.50 -0.68
C THR A 447 -1.03 18.84 0.03
N PRO A 448 -0.01 19.31 0.78
CA PRO A 448 -0.13 20.58 1.46
C PRO A 448 -0.46 21.58 0.38
N SER A 449 -1.62 22.22 0.49
CA SER A 449 -2.05 23.20 -0.48
C SER A 449 -0.93 24.22 -0.67
N SER A 450 -0.69 24.72 -1.88
CA SER A 450 0.25 25.84 -2.08
C SER A 450 -0.36 27.17 -1.61
N GLU A 451 -1.64 27.16 -1.26
CA GLU A 451 -2.47 28.31 -0.90
C GLU A 451 -3.32 27.97 0.33
N VAL A 452 -3.73 28.97 1.10
CA VAL A 452 -4.73 28.74 2.14
C VAL A 452 -6.05 28.41 1.46
N LYS A 453 -6.66 27.27 1.77
CA LYS A 453 -7.91 26.84 1.12
C LYS A 453 -9.00 26.57 2.14
N VAL A 454 -10.14 27.23 1.96
CA VAL A 454 -11.34 27.05 2.80
C VAL A 454 -12.44 26.33 2.02
N TYR A 455 -13.32 25.67 2.76
CA TYR A 455 -14.38 24.82 2.22
C TYR A 455 -15.69 25.05 2.97
N THR A 456 -16.81 25.02 2.27
CA THR A 456 -18.14 25.21 2.85
C THR A 456 -18.68 24.00 3.61
N GLU A 457 -17.99 22.85 3.54
CA GLU A 457 -18.38 21.65 4.27
C GLU A 457 -17.18 21.05 5.03
N PRO A 458 -17.42 20.23 6.07
CA PRO A 458 -16.38 19.46 6.74
C PRO A 458 -15.63 18.52 5.80
N ASN A 459 -14.45 18.05 6.23
CA ASN A 459 -13.62 17.10 5.47
C ASN A 459 -13.23 17.56 4.05
N PHE A 460 -13.07 18.87 3.83
CA PHE A 460 -12.65 19.45 2.55
C PHE A 460 -13.65 19.23 1.40
N ALA A 461 -14.94 19.14 1.74
CA ALA A 461 -16.04 18.97 0.78
C ALA A 461 -16.72 20.30 0.45
N GLY A 462 -17.67 20.29 -0.48
CA GLY A 462 -18.45 21.48 -0.86
C GLY A 462 -17.70 22.45 -1.77
N VAL A 463 -18.14 23.72 -1.75
CA VAL A 463 -17.52 24.80 -2.52
C VAL A 463 -16.24 25.23 -1.81
N SER A 464 -15.20 25.56 -2.58
CA SER A 464 -13.90 25.94 -2.03
C SER A 464 -13.37 27.24 -2.61
N GLN A 465 -12.65 28.00 -1.79
CA GLN A 465 -11.95 29.22 -2.21
C GLN A 465 -10.51 29.21 -1.69
N SER A 466 -9.59 29.67 -2.52
CA SER A 466 -8.17 29.82 -2.17
C SER A 466 -7.82 31.26 -1.83
N PHE A 467 -6.83 31.41 -0.93
CA PHE A 467 -6.19 32.65 -0.57
C PHE A 467 -4.66 32.50 -0.66
N PRO A 468 -3.93 33.51 -1.15
CA PRO A 468 -2.48 33.55 -1.14
C PRO A 468 -1.89 33.31 0.25
N THR A 469 -0.68 32.75 0.33
CA THR A 469 0.09 32.59 1.58
C THR A 469 0.77 33.87 2.05
N THR A 470 0.76 34.93 1.23
CA THR A 470 1.27 36.25 1.62
C THR A 470 0.34 36.90 2.65
N PRO A 471 0.86 37.70 3.60
CA PRO A 471 0.04 38.43 4.56
C PRO A 471 -1.12 39.18 3.91
N GLY A 472 -2.34 39.00 4.43
CA GLY A 472 -3.55 39.59 3.85
C GLY A 472 -4.78 39.43 4.75
N VAL A 473 -5.76 40.32 4.55
CA VAL A 473 -7.03 40.34 5.30
C VAL A 473 -8.18 40.31 4.31
N TYR A 474 -9.08 39.34 4.45
CA TYR A 474 -10.18 39.06 3.53
C TYR A 474 -11.51 39.13 4.28
N LYS A 475 -12.43 40.00 3.82
CA LYS A 475 -13.68 40.33 4.51
C LYS A 475 -14.91 40.03 3.67
N ALA A 476 -15.93 39.46 4.30
CA ALA A 476 -17.17 39.11 3.62
C ALA A 476 -17.88 40.36 3.06
N ASN A 477 -17.97 41.44 3.84
CA ASN A 477 -18.55 42.71 3.40
C ASN A 477 -17.79 43.46 2.29
N LYS A 478 -16.56 43.02 1.95
CA LYS A 478 -15.80 43.50 0.79
C LYS A 478 -15.97 42.61 -0.43
N GLY A 479 -16.68 41.50 -0.30
CA GLY A 479 -16.86 40.51 -1.35
C GLY A 479 -15.68 39.56 -1.48
N ASP A 480 -14.72 39.56 -0.54
CA ASP A 480 -13.52 38.71 -0.62
C ASP A 480 -13.84 37.23 -0.39
N LEU A 481 -15.01 36.91 0.18
CA LEU A 481 -15.52 35.55 0.38
C LEU A 481 -16.68 35.20 -0.57
N ASN A 482 -16.73 35.83 -1.75
CA ASN A 482 -17.85 35.67 -2.69
C ASN A 482 -18.04 34.24 -3.25
N VAL A 483 -17.01 33.39 -3.22
CA VAL A 483 -17.11 32.01 -3.74
C VAL A 483 -17.69 31.07 -2.69
N VAL A 484 -17.15 31.09 -1.47
CA VAL A 484 -17.67 30.24 -0.39
C VAL A 484 -18.91 30.83 0.29
N GLY A 485 -19.03 32.16 0.35
CA GLY A 485 -20.13 32.87 1.00
C GLY A 485 -19.87 33.17 2.48
N ASN A 486 -20.56 34.17 3.02
CA ASN A 486 -20.46 34.54 4.44
C ASN A 486 -21.04 33.45 5.34
N ASP A 487 -20.41 33.18 6.49
CA ASP A 487 -20.92 32.25 7.50
C ASP A 487 -21.14 30.81 6.99
N THR A 488 -20.30 30.35 6.06
CA THR A 488 -20.43 29.02 5.43
C THR A 488 -19.23 28.10 5.64
N ILE A 489 -18.10 28.63 6.11
CA ILE A 489 -16.84 27.87 6.10
C ILE A 489 -16.81 26.85 7.24
N SER A 490 -16.50 25.60 6.90
CA SER A 490 -16.48 24.47 7.83
C SER A 490 -15.17 23.68 7.86
N SER A 491 -14.29 23.81 6.88
CA SER A 491 -12.96 23.21 6.93
C SER A 491 -11.90 24.05 6.21
N LEU A 492 -10.64 23.85 6.57
CA LEU A 492 -9.50 24.71 6.17
C LEU A 492 -8.25 23.85 5.96
N SER A 493 -7.50 24.12 4.89
CA SER A 493 -6.14 23.61 4.66
C SER A 493 -5.16 24.78 4.67
N VAL A 494 -4.12 24.68 5.51
CA VAL A 494 -3.11 25.72 5.72
C VAL A 494 -1.73 25.22 5.28
N PRO A 495 -1.07 25.89 4.32
CA PRO A 495 0.25 25.50 3.84
C PRO A 495 1.35 25.62 4.90
N PRO A 496 2.46 24.86 4.78
CA PRO A 496 3.66 25.05 5.60
C PRO A 496 4.14 26.50 5.61
N GLY A 497 4.55 26.99 6.78
CA GLY A 497 5.03 28.38 6.95
C GLY A 497 3.92 29.45 6.94
N THR A 498 2.65 29.04 7.00
CA THR A 498 1.50 29.96 7.05
C THR A 498 0.72 29.79 8.36
N VAL A 499 0.23 30.90 8.91
CA VAL A 499 -0.74 30.94 10.01
C VAL A 499 -2.00 31.63 9.49
N VAL A 500 -3.17 31.10 9.79
CA VAL A 500 -4.45 31.67 9.38
C VAL A 500 -5.28 31.96 10.62
N ARG A 501 -5.74 33.20 10.77
CA ARG A 501 -6.77 33.54 11.75
C ARG A 501 -8.11 33.66 11.03
N VAL A 502 -9.15 33.04 11.58
CA VAL A 502 -10.54 33.25 11.14
C VAL A 502 -11.34 33.86 12.28
N CYS A 503 -12.26 34.77 11.98
CA CYS A 503 -13.08 35.44 12.98
C CYS A 503 -14.55 35.49 12.59
N GLN A 504 -15.38 35.54 13.63
CA GLN A 504 -16.83 35.60 13.49
C GLN A 504 -17.32 36.86 12.75
N ASN A 505 -16.76 38.04 13.03
CA ASN A 505 -17.15 39.30 12.38
C ASN A 505 -15.95 40.02 11.74
N GLU A 506 -16.21 40.96 10.83
CA GLU A 506 -15.19 41.68 10.04
C GLU A 506 -14.36 42.71 10.82
N THR A 507 -14.79 42.99 12.05
CA THR A 507 -14.06 43.82 13.04
C THR A 507 -13.53 42.99 14.21
N GLY A 508 -13.62 41.65 14.15
CA GLY A 508 -13.23 40.73 15.22
C GLY A 508 -14.41 39.99 15.86
N GLY A 509 -14.22 39.43 17.06
CA GLY A 509 -15.19 38.58 17.76
C GLY A 509 -14.56 37.30 18.28
N LEU A 510 -15.28 36.18 18.26
CA LEU A 510 -14.67 34.87 18.45
C LEU A 510 -13.75 34.59 17.26
N CYS A 511 -12.45 34.40 17.54
CA CYS A 511 -11.43 34.14 16.54
C CYS A 511 -10.63 32.88 16.88
N ARG A 512 -10.19 32.15 15.86
CA ARG A 512 -9.29 30.99 15.98
C ARG A 512 -8.12 31.11 15.03
N GLU A 513 -6.94 30.71 15.51
CA GLU A 513 -5.73 30.62 14.70
C GLU A 513 -5.41 29.16 14.37
N PHE A 514 -4.99 28.95 13.13
CA PHE A 514 -4.65 27.66 12.56
C PHE A 514 -3.24 27.76 11.96
N GLY A 515 -2.33 26.93 12.44
CA GLY A 515 -0.99 26.78 11.84
C GLY A 515 -1.03 25.89 10.60
N ALA A 516 0.12 25.55 10.05
CA ALA A 516 0.22 24.62 8.93
C ALA A 516 -0.44 23.27 9.26
N GLY A 517 -1.33 22.80 8.38
CA GLY A 517 -2.07 21.57 8.57
C GLY A 517 -3.45 21.57 7.92
N ASP A 518 -4.12 20.44 8.07
CA ASP A 518 -5.39 20.13 7.45
C ASP A 518 -6.47 19.94 8.50
N TYR A 519 -7.41 20.88 8.57
CA TYR A 519 -8.44 20.97 9.59
C TYR A 519 -9.80 20.59 9.01
N LYS A 520 -10.23 19.36 9.30
CA LYS A 520 -11.50 18.79 8.80
C LYS A 520 -12.75 19.41 9.43
N SER A 521 -12.61 20.17 10.51
CA SER A 521 -13.63 20.99 11.18
C SER A 521 -12.96 22.17 11.87
N LEU A 522 -13.66 23.29 12.01
CA LEU A 522 -13.16 24.51 12.68
C LEU A 522 -13.70 24.69 14.11
N GLY A 523 -14.49 23.74 14.62
CA GLY A 523 -14.97 23.76 16.00
C GLY A 523 -16.01 24.85 16.28
N ASP A 524 -15.73 25.73 17.24
CA ASP A 524 -16.65 26.77 17.71
C ASP A 524 -16.82 27.95 16.75
N VAL A 525 -15.98 28.04 15.72
CA VAL A 525 -16.09 29.04 14.64
C VAL A 525 -16.65 28.45 13.34
N ASP A 526 -17.15 27.22 13.36
CA ASP A 526 -17.76 26.57 12.20
C ASP A 526 -19.04 27.31 11.73
N ASN A 527 -19.18 27.57 10.42
CA ASN A 527 -20.34 28.22 9.80
C ASN A 527 -20.68 29.62 10.35
N ILE A 528 -19.71 30.35 10.91
CA ILE A 528 -19.93 31.71 11.43
C ILE A 528 -18.80 32.67 11.03
N ILE A 529 -17.98 32.32 10.05
CA ILE A 529 -16.77 33.09 9.68
C ILE A 529 -17.12 34.19 8.67
N SER A 530 -16.79 35.43 9.04
CA SER A 530 -16.89 36.61 8.17
C SER A 530 -15.53 37.25 7.81
N LEU A 531 -14.44 36.82 8.46
CA LEU A 531 -13.09 37.35 8.29
C LEU A 531 -12.04 36.23 8.22
N ILE A 532 -11.12 36.33 7.26
CA ILE A 532 -9.91 35.50 7.20
C ILE A 532 -8.67 36.42 7.16
N GLU A 533 -7.71 36.19 8.04
CA GLU A 533 -6.40 36.82 8.01
C GLU A 533 -5.35 35.75 7.74
N VAL A 534 -4.61 35.89 6.63
CA VAL A 534 -3.47 35.02 6.32
C VAL A 534 -2.21 35.71 6.79
N ASN A 535 -1.35 34.97 7.50
CA ASN A 535 -0.16 35.46 8.18
C ASN A 535 -0.43 36.80 8.89
N PRO A 536 -1.40 36.83 9.83
CA PRO A 536 -1.76 38.06 10.53
C PRO A 536 -0.49 38.67 11.11
N SER A 537 -0.24 39.95 10.83
CA SER A 537 0.95 40.64 11.32
C SER A 537 1.01 40.45 12.84
N SER A 538 2.14 39.92 13.34
CA SER A 538 2.41 39.90 14.78
C SER A 538 2.31 41.34 15.26
N GLY A 539 1.22 41.69 15.90
CA GLY A 539 0.98 43.02 16.46
C GLY A 539 1.51 43.10 17.88
N VAL A 540 1.53 44.30 18.43
CA VAL A 540 1.77 44.52 19.85
C VAL A 540 0.58 43.94 20.60
N LYS A 541 0.79 42.85 21.34
CA LYS A 541 -0.30 42.19 22.07
C LYS A 541 -0.23 42.56 23.54
N VAL A 542 -1.33 43.07 24.08
CA VAL A 542 -1.46 43.43 25.50
C VAL A 542 -2.48 42.51 26.17
N TYR A 543 -2.33 42.34 27.49
CA TYR A 543 -3.10 41.40 28.29
C TYR A 543 -3.53 42.05 29.61
N THR A 544 -4.74 41.72 30.08
CA THR A 544 -5.28 42.28 31.33
C THR A 544 -4.67 41.67 32.59
N GLU A 545 -3.92 40.58 32.48
CA GLU A 545 -3.24 39.95 33.60
C GLU A 545 -1.74 39.75 33.33
N PRO A 546 -0.91 39.58 34.37
CA PRO A 546 0.49 39.21 34.22
C PRO A 546 0.67 37.87 33.50
N ASN A 547 1.88 37.58 33.02
CA ASN A 547 2.24 36.33 32.34
C ASN A 547 1.37 35.99 31.11
N PHE A 548 0.93 36.99 30.36
CA PHE A 548 0.14 36.83 29.13
C PHE A 548 -1.23 36.16 29.34
N ALA A 549 -1.81 36.34 30.53
CA ALA A 549 -3.10 35.79 30.93
C ALA A 549 -4.25 36.84 30.81
N GLY A 550 -5.48 36.40 31.00
CA GLY A 550 -6.66 37.27 30.92
C GLY A 550 -7.09 37.64 29.50
N VAL A 551 -7.85 38.72 29.37
CA VAL A 551 -8.33 39.23 28.08
C VAL A 551 -7.16 39.87 27.34
N SER A 552 -7.10 39.71 26.02
CA SER A 552 -6.01 40.25 25.21
C SER A 552 -6.50 41.05 24.03
N GLN A 553 -5.73 42.07 23.66
CA GLN A 553 -5.95 42.90 22.47
C GLN A 553 -4.64 43.06 21.70
N THR A 554 -4.72 43.10 20.38
CA THR A 554 -3.55 43.23 19.50
C THR A 554 -3.63 44.53 18.71
N PHE A 555 -2.55 45.31 18.73
CA PHE A 555 -2.39 46.55 17.98
C PHE A 555 -1.43 46.34 16.81
N PRO A 556 -1.66 46.99 15.65
CA PRO A 556 -0.72 47.02 14.53
C PRO A 556 0.70 47.44 14.95
N THR A 557 1.72 46.96 14.24
CA THR A 557 3.12 47.37 14.41
C THR A 557 3.48 48.66 13.68
N THR A 558 2.55 49.20 12.89
CA THR A 558 2.70 50.51 12.24
C THR A 558 2.58 51.64 13.27
N PRO A 559 3.36 52.73 13.14
CA PRO A 559 3.30 53.84 14.09
C PRO A 559 1.88 54.39 14.25
N GLY A 560 1.42 54.51 15.49
CA GLY A 560 0.03 54.85 15.80
C GLY A 560 -0.20 55.04 17.29
N VAL A 561 -1.30 55.72 17.63
CA VAL A 561 -1.67 56.07 19.00
C VAL A 561 -3.07 55.54 19.29
N TYR A 562 -3.24 54.90 20.43
CA TYR A 562 -4.47 54.24 20.87
C TYR A 562 -4.83 54.74 22.27
N LYS A 563 -6.05 55.24 22.46
CA LYS A 563 -6.50 55.87 23.70
C LYS A 563 -7.77 55.24 24.25
N ALA A 564 -7.82 55.06 25.56
CA ALA A 564 -8.98 54.46 26.20
C ALA A 564 -10.24 55.33 26.08
N ASN A 565 -10.10 56.66 26.20
CA ASN A 565 -11.22 57.60 26.06
C ASN A 565 -11.80 57.69 24.64
N GLU A 566 -11.06 57.26 23.63
CA GLU A 566 -11.51 57.14 22.24
C GLU A 566 -12.07 55.73 21.93
N GLY A 567 -12.05 54.83 22.93
CA GLY A 567 -12.57 53.47 22.81
C GLY A 567 -11.59 52.45 22.23
N ASP A 568 -10.34 52.86 21.95
CA ASP A 568 -9.35 52.01 21.29
C ASP A 568 -8.90 50.83 22.16
N LEU A 569 -9.06 50.92 23.49
CA LEU A 569 -8.74 49.85 24.44
C LEU A 569 -10.00 49.07 24.88
N SER A 570 -11.11 49.18 24.13
CA SER A 570 -12.41 48.61 24.54
C SER A 570 -12.42 47.11 24.81
N VAL A 571 -11.49 46.33 24.24
CA VAL A 571 -11.41 44.87 24.45
C VAL A 571 -10.74 44.55 25.79
N VAL A 572 -9.61 45.18 26.10
CA VAL A 572 -8.90 44.93 27.37
C VAL A 572 -9.42 45.80 28.52
N GLY A 573 -10.06 46.93 28.22
CA GLY A 573 -10.55 47.89 29.20
C GLY A 573 -9.51 48.95 29.57
N ASN A 574 -9.98 50.05 30.17
CA ASN A 574 -9.11 51.10 30.70
C ASN A 574 -8.47 50.65 32.02
N ASP A 575 -7.19 50.96 32.24
CA ASP A 575 -6.48 50.68 33.50
C ASP A 575 -6.45 49.19 33.88
N THR A 576 -6.41 48.30 32.91
CA THR A 576 -6.41 46.83 33.15
C THR A 576 -5.16 46.12 32.66
N ILE A 577 -4.34 46.76 31.82
CA ILE A 577 -3.24 46.07 31.14
C ILE A 577 -2.10 45.78 32.12
N SER A 578 -1.65 44.52 32.16
CA SER A 578 -0.65 44.00 33.10
C SER A 578 0.50 43.22 32.44
N SER A 579 0.41 42.84 31.17
CA SER A 579 1.54 42.27 30.43
C SER A 579 1.43 42.54 28.93
N LEU A 580 2.54 42.50 28.20
CA LEU A 580 2.55 42.74 26.76
C LEU A 580 3.66 42.00 26.02
N SER A 581 3.43 41.71 24.75
CA SER A 581 4.38 41.12 23.80
C SER A 581 4.60 42.10 22.65
N VAL A 582 5.86 42.48 22.41
CA VAL A 582 6.27 43.41 21.35
C VAL A 582 7.02 42.65 20.25
N PRO A 583 6.54 42.69 19.01
CA PRO A 583 7.22 42.10 17.86
C PRO A 583 8.61 42.70 17.58
N PRO A 584 9.51 41.94 16.92
CA PRO A 584 10.80 42.45 16.45
C PRO A 584 10.66 43.72 15.59
N GLY A 585 11.50 44.72 15.86
CA GLY A 585 11.51 45.97 15.10
C GLY A 585 10.46 47.00 15.50
N THR A 586 9.67 46.73 16.55
CA THR A 586 8.65 47.65 17.08
C THR A 586 9.07 48.17 18.46
N VAL A 587 8.74 49.43 18.76
CA VAL A 587 8.84 50.00 20.10
C VAL A 587 7.47 50.49 20.53
N VAL A 588 7.10 50.23 21.78
CA VAL A 588 5.78 50.58 22.31
C VAL A 588 5.96 51.42 23.55
N ARG A 589 5.31 52.57 23.59
CA ARG A 589 5.18 53.40 24.77
C ARG A 589 3.77 53.24 25.34
N VAL A 590 3.68 52.82 26.60
CA VAL A 590 2.40 52.82 27.33
C VAL A 590 2.42 53.91 28.39
N CYS A 591 1.30 54.59 28.60
CA CYS A 591 1.19 55.72 29.52
C CYS A 591 -0.06 55.64 30.37
N GLN A 592 0.06 56.20 31.58
CA GLN A 592 -1.03 56.25 32.55
C GLN A 592 -2.24 57.06 32.04
N ASN A 593 -1.97 58.23 31.45
CA ASN A 593 -2.99 59.15 30.95
C ASN A 593 -2.65 59.59 29.52
N GLU A 594 -3.66 60.01 28.77
CA GLU A 594 -3.58 60.43 27.36
C GLU A 594 -2.77 61.72 27.15
N THR A 595 -2.54 62.49 28.21
CA THR A 595 -1.76 63.74 28.19
C THR A 595 -0.30 63.58 28.66
N GLY A 596 0.16 62.33 28.91
CA GLY A 596 1.56 62.03 29.21
C GLY A 596 1.91 61.95 30.70
N GLY A 597 1.18 61.10 31.44
CA GLY A 597 1.49 60.74 32.84
C GLY A 597 2.72 59.83 32.98
N ARG A 598 2.70 58.90 33.96
CA ARG A 598 3.76 57.89 34.07
C ARG A 598 3.75 57.02 32.81
N CYS A 599 4.87 56.94 32.11
CA CYS A 599 5.00 56.21 30.87
C CYS A 599 6.21 55.28 30.90
N ARG A 600 6.11 54.16 30.17
CA ARG A 600 7.22 53.23 29.97
C ARG A 600 7.30 52.78 28.52
N GLU A 601 8.53 52.64 28.02
CA GLU A 601 8.81 52.11 26.69
C GLU A 601 9.27 50.65 26.77
N PHE A 602 8.82 49.87 25.80
CA PHE A 602 9.08 48.46 25.62
C PHE A 602 9.56 48.23 24.19
N GLY A 603 10.77 47.71 24.04
CA GLY A 603 11.28 47.25 22.75
C GLY A 603 10.76 45.85 22.43
N ALA A 604 11.27 45.22 21.37
CA ALA A 604 10.91 43.86 21.02
C ALA A 604 11.17 42.87 22.19
N GLY A 605 10.17 42.07 22.53
CA GLY A 605 10.26 41.09 23.61
C GLY A 605 8.92 40.81 24.30
N ASP A 606 8.95 39.80 25.15
CA ASP A 606 7.81 39.35 25.95
C ASP A 606 7.95 39.84 27.40
N TYR A 607 7.02 40.69 27.84
CA TYR A 607 7.04 41.33 29.15
C TYR A 607 5.91 40.79 30.01
N GLN A 608 6.25 39.90 30.94
CA GLN A 608 5.30 39.24 31.85
C GLN A 608 4.67 40.19 32.89
N SER A 609 5.24 41.38 33.11
CA SER A 609 4.70 42.49 33.90
C SER A 609 5.25 43.82 33.35
N LEU A 610 4.47 44.90 33.47
CA LEU A 610 4.83 46.24 33.05
C LEU A 610 5.34 47.09 34.21
N GLY A 611 5.37 46.54 35.43
CA GLY A 611 5.99 47.14 36.61
C GLY A 611 5.17 48.28 37.19
N ASP A 612 5.76 49.47 37.29
CA ASP A 612 5.14 50.65 37.92
C ASP A 612 4.03 51.30 37.08
N VAL A 613 3.76 50.75 35.89
CA VAL A 613 2.63 51.09 35.01
C VAL A 613 1.61 49.96 34.84
N ASP A 614 1.68 48.86 35.62
CA ASP A 614 0.65 47.81 35.61
C ASP A 614 -0.72 48.36 36.05
N ASN A 615 -1.79 47.95 35.36
CA ASN A 615 -3.19 48.26 35.68
C ASN A 615 -3.51 49.75 35.80
N ILE A 616 -2.76 50.60 35.11
CA ILE A 616 -3.03 52.04 35.09
C ILE A 616 -2.92 52.62 33.67
N ILE A 617 -2.87 51.78 32.63
CA ILE A 617 -2.63 52.21 31.25
C ILE A 617 -3.93 52.67 30.59
N SER A 618 -3.95 53.94 30.19
CA SER A 618 -5.02 54.53 29.37
C SER A 618 -4.56 54.91 27.94
N PHE A 619 -3.27 54.80 27.64
CA PHE A 619 -2.67 55.24 26.36
C PHE A 619 -1.57 54.28 25.88
N ILE A 620 -1.58 53.95 24.59
CA ILE A 620 -0.55 53.15 23.92
C ILE A 620 -0.11 53.86 22.64
N GLU A 621 1.19 54.08 22.49
CA GLU A 621 1.82 54.59 21.27
C GLU A 621 2.75 53.52 20.73
N VAL A 622 2.47 53.04 19.52
CA VAL A 622 3.38 52.19 18.74
C VAL A 622 4.25 53.12 17.90
N LYS A 623 5.57 52.94 17.98
CA LYS A 623 6.59 53.77 17.34
C LYS A 623 7.30 53.07 16.20
#